data_AF-A0AAT9WCN2-F1
#
_entry.id   AF-A0AAT9WCN2-F1
#
_cell.length_a   1.000
_cell.length_b   1.000
_cell.length_c   1.000
_cell.angle_alpha   90.00
_cell.angle_beta   90.00
_cell.angle_gamma   90.00
#
_symmetry.space_group_name_H-M   'P 1'
#
loop_
_entity.id
_entity.type
_entity.pdbx_description
1 polymer ?
#
loop_
_entity_poly.entity_id
_entity_poly.type
_entity_poly.pdbx_seq_one_letter_code
_entity_poly.pdbx_strand_id
1 'polypeptide(L)'
;MIASTLQAPHTLAVFDRFFPSSILADHAQLRAARHLTLLATITGLCVPLLMLMYHFLGFDAAGMMVLTAGIAMMVAPFAMNAGLGLPVVREVFIGALYLLKVWMAVQLGGISAPTVPWFLLCPLVAVLVGGVRPGLVWGAVVTLTVALLFAIEHASGPFVAHPVSSPLVLQLVSHIGLFALATIIAWCFKSR
;
A
#
# COMPACT_ATOMS: atom_id res chain seq x y z
N MET A 1 5.19 1.75 39.74
CA MET A 1 5.11 2.68 38.58
C MET A 1 5.55 1.87 37.37
N ILE A 2 4.56 1.44 36.58
CA ILE A 2 4.67 0.32 35.63
C ILE A 2 5.36 0.82 34.36
N ALA A 3 6.64 0.48 34.21
CA ALA A 3 7.30 0.51 32.91
C ALA A 3 6.77 -0.68 32.11
N SER A 4 5.69 -0.46 31.35
CA SER A 4 5.26 -1.41 30.33
C SER A 4 6.28 -1.38 29.20
N THR A 5 7.30 -2.23 29.33
CA THR A 5 8.16 -2.66 28.23
C THR A 5 7.29 -3.42 27.23
N LEU A 6 6.61 -2.66 26.36
CA LEU A 6 6.20 -3.14 25.04
C LEU A 6 7.49 -3.44 24.28
N GLN A 7 8.05 -4.63 24.52
CA GLN A 7 9.02 -5.23 23.62
C GLN A 7 8.35 -5.30 22.26
N ALA A 8 8.76 -4.40 21.35
CA ALA A 8 8.49 -4.61 19.94
C ALA A 8 8.95 -6.05 19.61
N PRO A 9 8.15 -6.83 18.85
CA PRO A 9 8.52 -8.21 18.54
C PRO A 9 9.96 -8.23 18.03
N HIS A 10 10.79 -9.10 18.62
CA HIS A 10 12.25 -9.16 18.41
C HIS A 10 12.68 -9.19 16.93
N THR A 11 11.77 -9.55 16.03
CA THR A 11 11.95 -9.54 14.58
C THR A 11 12.16 -8.14 13.97
N LEU A 12 11.62 -7.07 14.57
CA LEU A 12 11.76 -5.72 14.03
C LEU A 12 13.09 -5.04 14.40
N ALA A 13 13.77 -5.52 15.44
CA ALA A 13 15.05 -4.97 15.90
C ALA A 13 16.19 -5.20 14.88
N VAL A 14 16.06 -6.22 14.02
CA VAL A 14 17.01 -6.48 12.93
C VAL A 14 17.09 -5.29 11.96
N PHE A 15 15.97 -4.58 11.77
CA PHE A 15 15.92 -3.44 10.86
C PHE A 15 16.58 -2.18 11.43
N ASP A 16 16.78 -2.10 12.75
CA ASP A 16 17.35 -0.92 13.39
C ASP A 16 18.78 -0.63 12.93
N ARG A 17 19.51 -1.68 12.49
CA ARG A 17 20.85 -1.56 11.91
C ARG A 17 20.87 -0.73 10.62
N PHE A 18 19.72 -0.60 9.94
CA PHE A 18 19.57 0.13 8.69
C PHE A 18 18.95 1.52 8.86
N PHE A 19 18.82 2.03 10.09
CA PHE A 19 18.30 3.37 10.34
C PHE A 19 19.38 4.33 10.81
N PRO A 20 19.37 5.60 10.35
CA PRO A 20 20.28 6.63 10.85
C PRO A 20 20.01 6.93 12.34
N SER A 21 21.05 7.37 13.04
CA SER A 21 21.00 7.69 14.48
C SER A 21 19.96 8.74 14.85
N SER A 22 19.62 9.65 13.93
CA SER A 22 18.55 10.63 14.10
C SER A 22 17.16 10.01 14.26
N ILE A 23 16.88 8.91 13.56
CA ILE A 23 15.61 8.16 13.68
C ILE A 23 15.61 7.30 14.94
N LEU A 24 16.76 6.75 15.32
CA LEU A 24 16.91 5.93 16.54
C LEU A 24 16.67 6.74 17.82
N ALA A 25 16.94 8.06 17.80
CA ALA A 25 16.77 8.94 18.95
C ALA A 25 15.29 9.29 19.27
N ASP A 26 14.38 9.19 18.30
CA ASP A 26 12.95 9.50 18.46
C ASP A 26 12.10 8.22 18.37
N HIS A 27 11.52 7.81 19.50
CA HIS A 27 10.67 6.62 19.57
C HIS A 27 9.47 6.64 18.63
N ALA A 28 8.90 7.81 18.32
CA ALA A 28 7.79 7.91 17.38
C ALA A 28 8.25 7.68 15.94
N GLN A 29 9.36 8.30 15.53
CA GLN A 29 9.95 8.10 14.21
C GLN A 29 10.46 6.67 14.02
N LEU A 30 11.08 6.07 15.04
CA LEU A 30 11.54 4.69 15.00
C LEU A 30 10.39 3.70 14.76
N ARG A 31 9.27 3.86 15.46
CA ARG A 31 8.08 3.02 15.24
C ARG A 31 7.56 3.15 13.82
N ALA A 32 7.47 4.37 13.30
CA ALA A 32 7.00 4.62 11.95
C ALA A 32 7.94 4.04 10.87
N ALA A 33 9.26 4.21 11.04
CA ALA A 33 10.26 3.62 10.16
C ALA A 33 10.20 2.09 10.13
N ARG A 34 10.00 1.45 11.29
CA ARG A 34 9.77 0.00 11.40
C ARG A 34 8.49 -0.44 10.69
N HIS A 35 7.37 0.26 10.87
CA HIS A 35 6.13 -0.06 10.16
C HIS A 35 6.30 0.05 8.64
N LEU A 36 6.96 1.11 8.17
CA LEU A 36 7.20 1.28 6.74
C LEU A 36 8.10 0.19 6.17
N THR A 37 9.14 -0.20 6.91
CA THR A 37 10.05 -1.29 6.52
C THR A 37 9.34 -2.65 6.52
N LEU A 38 8.46 -2.89 7.48
CA LEU A 38 7.62 -4.08 7.52
C LEU A 38 6.67 -4.12 6.30
N LEU A 39 6.02 -3.01 5.98
CA LEU A 39 5.14 -2.89 4.81
C LEU A 39 5.91 -3.13 3.51
N ALA A 40 7.11 -2.59 3.38
CA ALA A 40 8.00 -2.84 2.23
C ALA A 40 8.41 -4.31 2.14
N THR A 41 8.69 -4.96 3.28
CA THR A 41 9.04 -6.39 3.32
C THR A 41 7.86 -7.26 2.88
N ILE A 42 6.66 -6.99 3.40
CA ILE A 42 5.42 -7.67 2.98
C ILE A 42 5.20 -7.45 1.48
N THR A 43 5.40 -6.22 1.00
CA THR A 43 5.29 -5.88 -0.42
C THR A 43 6.25 -6.74 -1.25
N GLY A 44 7.51 -6.91 -0.84
CA GLY A 44 8.47 -7.76 -1.53
C GLY A 44 8.10 -9.25 -1.59
N LEU A 45 7.34 -9.75 -0.63
CA LEU A 45 6.82 -11.12 -0.64
C LEU A 45 5.55 -11.23 -1.52
N CYS A 46 4.66 -10.25 -1.45
CA CYS A 46 3.38 -10.28 -2.16
C CYS A 46 3.51 -9.94 -3.66
N VAL A 47 4.44 -9.06 -4.03
CA VAL A 47 4.58 -8.56 -5.41
C VAL A 47 4.88 -9.68 -6.42
N PRO A 48 5.83 -10.60 -6.18
CA PRO A 48 6.07 -11.72 -7.10
C PRO A 48 4.84 -12.63 -7.24
N LEU A 49 4.12 -12.87 -6.14
CA LEU A 49 2.89 -13.68 -6.16
C LEU A 49 1.80 -13.01 -6.99
N LEU A 50 1.62 -11.69 -6.84
CA LEU A 50 0.66 -10.92 -7.62
C LEU A 50 1.06 -10.82 -9.09
N MET A 51 2.35 -10.66 -9.39
CA MET A 51 2.87 -10.69 -10.76
C MET A 51 2.51 -12.02 -11.44
N LEU A 52 2.82 -13.14 -10.81
CA LEU A 52 2.48 -14.47 -11.33
C LEU A 52 0.97 -14.66 -11.48
N MET A 53 0.16 -14.17 -10.53
CA MET A 53 -1.29 -14.20 -10.64
C MET A 53 -1.77 -13.45 -11.89
N TYR A 54 -1.28 -12.24 -12.16
CA TYR A 54 -1.66 -11.49 -13.37
C TYR A 54 -1.15 -12.14 -14.66
N HIS A 55 0.00 -12.81 -14.62
CA HIS A 55 0.49 -13.61 -15.73
C HIS A 55 -0.47 -14.77 -16.05
N PHE A 56 -0.88 -15.54 -15.03
CA PHE A 56 -1.86 -16.63 -15.21
C PHE A 56 -3.26 -16.14 -15.63
N LEU A 57 -3.60 -14.88 -15.32
CA LEU A 57 -4.82 -14.24 -15.79
C LEU A 57 -4.71 -13.66 -17.21
N GLY A 58 -3.57 -13.83 -17.88
CA GLY A 58 -3.33 -13.34 -19.25
C GLY A 58 -3.14 -11.83 -19.34
N PHE A 59 -2.76 -11.16 -18.24
CA PHE A 59 -2.57 -9.70 -18.20
C PHE A 59 -1.16 -9.32 -17.69
N ASP A 60 -0.15 -9.68 -18.47
CA ASP A 60 1.27 -9.49 -18.13
C ASP A 60 1.65 -8.03 -17.84
N ALA A 61 1.04 -7.08 -18.56
CA ALA A 61 1.28 -5.66 -18.32
C ALA A 61 0.89 -5.26 -16.88
N ALA A 62 -0.20 -5.81 -16.33
CA ALA A 62 -0.56 -5.59 -14.94
C ALA A 62 0.47 -6.22 -13.98
N GLY A 63 0.97 -7.42 -14.29
CA GLY A 63 2.04 -8.05 -13.52
C GLY A 63 3.31 -7.21 -13.48
N MET A 64 3.74 -6.67 -14.62
CA MET A 64 4.92 -5.80 -14.72
C MET A 64 4.74 -4.46 -14.00
N MET A 65 3.53 -3.89 -14.04
CA MET A 65 3.22 -2.68 -13.29
C MET A 65 3.24 -2.92 -11.78
N VAL A 66 2.70 -4.06 -11.31
CA VAL A 66 2.78 -4.47 -9.91
C VAL A 66 4.24 -4.66 -9.49
N LEU A 67 5.07 -5.29 -10.33
CA LEU A 67 6.49 -5.48 -10.07
C LEU A 67 7.23 -4.13 -9.96
N THR A 68 7.00 -3.23 -10.92
CA THR A 68 7.65 -1.92 -10.97
C THR A 68 7.29 -1.05 -9.76
N ALA A 69 6.00 -0.97 -9.43
CA ALA A 69 5.54 -0.26 -8.25
C ALA A 69 6.03 -0.91 -6.95
N GLY A 70 6.06 -2.25 -6.92
CA GLY A 70 6.60 -3.04 -5.81
C GLY A 70 8.06 -2.74 -5.52
N ILE A 71 8.90 -2.67 -6.56
CA ILE A 71 10.31 -2.28 -6.43
C ILE A 71 10.43 -0.86 -5.86
N ALA A 72 9.67 0.10 -6.39
CA ALA A 72 9.68 1.47 -5.89
C ALA A 72 9.30 1.55 -4.39
N MET A 73 8.27 0.79 -3.99
CA MET A 73 7.84 0.68 -2.59
C MET A 73 8.91 0.00 -1.70
N MET A 74 9.57 -1.04 -2.20
CA MET A 74 10.65 -1.74 -1.47
C MET A 74 11.90 -0.90 -1.29
N VAL A 75 12.23 -0.06 -2.27
CA VAL A 75 13.40 0.82 -2.22
C VAL A 75 13.17 1.99 -1.26
N ALA A 76 11.92 2.42 -1.05
CA ALA A 76 11.60 3.60 -0.25
C ALA A 76 12.27 3.59 1.14
N PRO A 77 12.17 2.55 2.00
CA PRO A 77 12.82 2.57 3.31
C PRO A 77 14.34 2.74 3.25
N PHE A 78 15.00 2.21 2.22
CA PHE A 78 16.45 2.35 2.06
C PHE A 78 16.85 3.79 1.72
N ALA A 79 15.94 4.60 1.18
CA ALA A 79 16.21 6.01 0.94
C ALA A 79 16.38 6.83 2.23
N MET A 80 15.96 6.30 3.40
CA MET A 80 16.31 6.90 4.70
C MET A 80 17.83 6.86 4.96
N ASN A 81 18.55 5.86 4.44
CA ASN A 81 20.01 5.79 4.53
C ASN A 81 20.72 6.82 3.65
N ALA A 82 20.04 7.32 2.61
CA ALA A 82 20.53 8.42 1.79
C ALA A 82 20.26 9.80 2.43
N GLY A 83 19.76 9.85 3.67
CA GLY A 83 19.47 11.09 4.39
C GLY A 83 18.08 11.68 4.14
N LEU A 84 17.20 10.97 3.43
CA LEU A 84 15.81 11.44 3.25
C LEU A 84 15.02 11.31 4.55
N GLY A 85 14.26 12.36 4.87
CA GLY A 85 13.36 12.36 6.01
C GLY A 85 12.21 11.36 5.84
N LEU A 86 11.77 10.79 6.96
CA LEU A 86 10.64 9.84 7.00
C LEU A 86 9.36 10.34 6.28
N PRO A 87 8.97 11.63 6.34
CA PRO A 87 7.81 12.11 5.59
C PRO A 87 7.97 11.92 4.08
N VAL A 88 9.14 12.24 3.51
CA VAL A 88 9.42 12.10 2.07
C VAL A 88 9.37 10.63 1.67
N VAL A 89 10.02 9.78 2.45
CA VAL A 89 10.08 8.34 2.19
C VAL A 89 8.68 7.70 2.23
N ARG A 90 7.84 8.13 3.18
CA ARG A 90 6.42 7.74 3.24
C ARG A 90 5.68 8.17 1.97
N GLU A 91 5.84 9.41 1.51
CA GLU A 91 5.16 9.89 0.30
C GLU A 91 5.58 9.11 -0.94
N VAL A 92 6.86 8.73 -1.07
CA VAL A 92 7.34 7.89 -2.18
C VAL A 92 6.66 6.52 -2.16
N PHE A 93 6.60 5.87 -1.01
CA PHE A 93 5.96 4.56 -0.85
C PHE A 93 4.47 4.63 -1.23
N ILE A 94 3.74 5.60 -0.67
CA ILE A 94 2.30 5.73 -0.88
C ILE A 94 1.99 6.19 -2.30
N GLY A 95 2.82 7.08 -2.86
CA GLY A 95 2.71 7.54 -4.24
C GLY A 95 2.86 6.40 -5.24
N ALA A 96 3.84 5.51 -5.06
CA ALA A 96 3.99 4.33 -5.91
C ALA A 96 2.78 3.39 -5.82
N LEU A 97 2.28 3.14 -4.60
CA LEU A 97 1.06 2.37 -4.38
C LEU A 97 -0.16 3.01 -5.06
N TYR A 98 -0.33 4.33 -4.89
CA TYR A 98 -1.44 5.08 -5.45
C TYR A 98 -1.43 5.05 -6.98
N LEU A 99 -0.28 5.33 -7.61
CA LEU A 99 -0.15 5.32 -9.08
C LEU A 99 -0.43 3.93 -9.65
N LEU A 100 0.03 2.87 -8.98
CA LEU A 100 -0.34 1.50 -9.33
C LEU A 100 -1.86 1.33 -9.29
N LYS A 101 -2.55 1.79 -8.24
CA LYS A 101 -4.01 1.64 -8.13
C LYS A 101 -4.77 2.47 -9.16
N VAL A 102 -4.33 3.68 -9.49
CA VAL A 102 -4.91 4.48 -10.59
C VAL A 102 -4.78 3.75 -11.91
N TRP A 103 -3.57 3.30 -12.25
CA TRP A 103 -3.33 2.58 -13.50
C TRP A 103 -4.18 1.31 -13.58
N MET A 104 -4.23 0.52 -12.51
CA MET A 104 -5.05 -0.69 -12.44
C MET A 104 -6.55 -0.39 -12.58
N ALA A 105 -7.06 0.65 -11.92
CA ALA A 105 -8.46 1.04 -12.02
C ALA A 105 -8.83 1.41 -13.46
N VAL A 106 -8.03 2.27 -14.11
CA VAL A 106 -8.27 2.67 -15.50
C VAL A 106 -8.26 1.45 -16.44
N GLN A 107 -7.31 0.54 -16.27
CA GLN A 107 -7.16 -0.63 -17.14
C GLN A 107 -8.18 -1.74 -16.88
N LEU A 108 -8.81 -1.79 -15.71
CA LEU A 108 -9.72 -2.87 -15.29
C LEU A 108 -11.19 -2.44 -15.21
N GLY A 109 -11.55 -1.32 -15.85
CA GLY A 109 -12.95 -0.89 -15.95
C GLY A 109 -13.35 0.24 -15.00
N GLY A 110 -12.43 1.17 -14.73
CA GLY A 110 -12.75 2.43 -14.07
C GLY A 110 -13.17 2.25 -12.61
N ILE A 111 -14.32 2.82 -12.23
CA ILE A 111 -14.82 2.71 -10.85
C ILE A 111 -15.34 1.31 -10.53
N SER A 112 -15.74 0.56 -11.55
CA SER A 112 -16.20 -0.83 -11.42
C SER A 112 -15.06 -1.84 -11.27
N ALA A 113 -13.80 -1.38 -11.37
CA ALA A 113 -12.65 -2.26 -11.30
C ALA A 113 -12.52 -2.94 -9.91
N PRO A 114 -12.19 -4.24 -9.85
CA PRO A 114 -12.05 -4.98 -8.58
C PRO A 114 -10.97 -4.41 -7.64
N THR A 115 -10.06 -3.60 -8.19
CA THR A 115 -8.95 -3.00 -7.48
C THR A 115 -9.30 -1.70 -6.77
N VAL A 116 -10.45 -1.07 -7.05
CA VAL A 116 -10.81 0.24 -6.49
C VAL A 116 -10.87 0.24 -4.95
N PRO A 117 -11.45 -0.77 -4.26
CA PRO A 117 -11.44 -0.78 -2.79
C PRO A 117 -10.03 -0.74 -2.17
N TRP A 118 -9.02 -1.19 -2.90
CA TRP A 118 -7.63 -1.20 -2.44
C TRP A 118 -6.99 0.19 -2.37
N PHE A 119 -7.62 1.24 -2.91
CA PHE A 119 -7.18 2.62 -2.67
C PHE A 119 -7.19 2.97 -1.18
N LEU A 120 -8.01 2.29 -0.36
CA LEU A 120 -8.05 2.46 1.10
C LEU A 120 -6.68 2.25 1.76
N LEU A 121 -5.78 1.47 1.15
CA LEU A 121 -4.43 1.28 1.68
C LEU A 121 -3.63 2.59 1.76
N CYS A 122 -3.85 3.55 0.86
CA CYS A 122 -3.08 4.80 0.84
C CYS A 122 -3.28 5.61 2.14
N PRO A 123 -4.50 6.01 2.53
CA PRO A 123 -4.72 6.71 3.80
C PRO A 123 -4.37 5.85 5.02
N LEU A 124 -4.59 4.53 4.98
CA LEU A 124 -4.23 3.65 6.11
C LEU A 124 -2.72 3.63 6.37
N VAL A 125 -1.91 3.44 5.32
CA VAL A 125 -0.45 3.49 5.43
C VAL A 125 0.02 4.88 5.85
N ALA A 126 -0.61 5.94 5.32
CA ALA A 126 -0.30 7.30 5.72
C ALA A 126 -0.54 7.54 7.22
N VAL A 127 -1.66 7.05 7.77
CA VAL A 127 -1.95 7.12 9.22
C VAL A 127 -0.93 6.30 10.02
N LEU A 128 -0.65 5.09 9.57
CA LEU A 128 0.23 4.16 10.28
C LEU A 128 1.67 4.69 10.42
N VAL A 129 2.16 5.41 9.41
CA VAL A 129 3.55 5.89 9.35
C VAL A 129 3.67 7.37 9.74
N GLY A 130 2.69 8.20 9.38
CA GLY A 130 2.75 9.66 9.55
C GLY A 130 1.69 10.26 10.47
N GLY A 131 0.78 9.45 11.02
CA GLY A 131 -0.33 9.91 11.84
C GLY A 131 -1.51 10.48 11.04
N VAL A 132 -2.49 11.06 11.75
CA VAL A 132 -3.80 11.40 11.19
C VAL A 132 -3.72 12.42 10.04
N ARG A 133 -2.84 13.43 10.13
CA ARG A 133 -2.74 14.50 9.12
C ARG A 133 -2.43 13.98 7.71
N PRO A 134 -1.32 13.25 7.47
CA PRO A 134 -1.07 12.67 6.15
C PRO A 134 -2.13 11.64 5.75
N GLY A 135 -2.74 10.95 6.73
CA GLY A 135 -3.93 10.13 6.52
C GLY A 135 -5.08 10.86 5.83
N LEU A 136 -5.44 12.03 6.35
CA LEU A 136 -6.49 12.87 5.79
C LEU A 136 -6.14 13.41 4.40
N VAL A 137 -4.87 13.80 4.18
CA VAL A 137 -4.41 14.26 2.87
C VAL A 137 -4.57 13.16 1.82
N TRP A 138 -4.03 11.97 2.08
CA TRP A 138 -4.19 10.83 1.16
C TRP A 138 -5.62 10.35 1.05
N GLY A 139 -6.41 10.46 2.12
CA GLY A 139 -7.84 10.21 2.09
C GLY A 139 -8.56 11.12 1.11
N ALA A 140 -8.31 12.44 1.19
CA ALA A 140 -8.86 13.40 0.25
C ALA A 140 -8.42 13.13 -1.19
N VAL A 141 -7.14 12.85 -1.42
CA VAL A 141 -6.61 12.49 -2.76
C VAL A 141 -7.32 11.27 -3.34
N VAL A 142 -7.46 10.20 -2.55
CA VAL A 142 -8.15 8.98 -2.97
C VAL A 142 -9.63 9.24 -3.24
N THR A 143 -10.32 9.97 -2.36
CA THR A 143 -11.73 10.32 -2.56
C THR A 143 -11.94 11.12 -3.84
N LEU A 144 -11.09 12.12 -4.10
CA LEU A 144 -11.11 12.89 -5.34
C LEU A 144 -10.86 12.01 -6.56
N THR A 145 -9.94 11.05 -6.46
CA THR A 145 -9.63 10.12 -7.55
C THR A 145 -10.82 9.23 -7.88
N VAL A 146 -11.48 8.65 -6.86
CA VAL A 146 -12.67 7.82 -7.06
C VAL A 146 -13.82 8.65 -7.62
N ALA A 147 -14.04 9.86 -7.13
CA ALA A 147 -15.03 10.78 -7.68
C ALA A 147 -14.73 11.15 -9.14
N LEU A 148 -13.46 11.33 -9.50
CA LEU A 148 -13.04 11.60 -10.87
C LEU A 148 -13.27 10.38 -11.77
N LEU A 149 -12.94 9.17 -11.33
CA LEU A 149 -13.25 7.93 -12.08
C LEU A 149 -14.76 7.82 -12.35
N PHE A 150 -15.59 8.08 -11.34
CA PHE A 150 -17.04 8.12 -11.50
C PHE A 150 -17.50 9.18 -12.51
N ALA A 151 -17.00 10.41 -12.37
CA ALA A 151 -17.40 11.52 -13.22
C ALA A 151 -17.00 11.30 -14.69
N ILE A 152 -15.80 10.76 -14.94
CA ILE A 152 -15.34 10.39 -16.27
C ILE A 152 -16.26 9.29 -16.83
N GLU A 153 -16.49 8.21 -16.08
CA GLU A 153 -17.33 7.11 -16.54
C GLU A 153 -18.76 7.55 -16.85
N HIS A 154 -19.30 8.47 -16.05
CA HIS A 154 -20.62 9.05 -16.27
C HIS A 154 -20.69 9.95 -17.52
N ALA A 155 -19.62 10.69 -17.83
CA ALA A 155 -19.59 11.64 -18.93
C ALA A 155 -19.19 11.02 -20.28
N SER A 156 -18.21 10.11 -20.29
CA SER A 156 -17.66 9.49 -21.50
C SER A 156 -18.13 8.05 -21.74
N GLY A 157 -18.90 7.47 -20.83
CA GLY A 157 -19.28 6.07 -20.85
C GLY A 157 -18.26 5.16 -20.14
N PRO A 158 -18.52 3.84 -20.10
CA PRO A 158 -17.72 2.88 -19.35
C PRO A 158 -16.27 2.82 -19.83
N PHE A 159 -15.35 2.67 -18.89
CA PHE A 159 -13.95 2.38 -19.22
C PHE A 159 -13.85 1.03 -19.93
N VAL A 160 -13.05 0.98 -21.00
CA VAL A 160 -12.77 -0.27 -21.70
C VAL A 160 -11.81 -1.11 -20.85
N ALA A 161 -12.35 -2.13 -20.20
CA ALA A 161 -11.56 -3.05 -19.39
C ALA A 161 -10.69 -3.94 -20.30
N HIS A 162 -9.42 -4.11 -19.92
CA HIS A 162 -8.55 -5.06 -20.58
C HIS A 162 -9.09 -6.48 -20.34
N PRO A 163 -9.14 -7.34 -21.38
CA PRO A 163 -9.58 -8.71 -21.19
C PRO A 163 -8.62 -9.43 -20.24
N VAL A 164 -9.20 -10.16 -19.29
CA VAL A 164 -8.52 -11.07 -18.38
C VAL A 164 -9.17 -12.45 -18.53
N SER A 165 -8.38 -13.52 -18.46
CA SER A 165 -8.84 -14.89 -18.69
C SER A 165 -9.98 -15.31 -17.75
N SER A 166 -10.00 -14.77 -16.53
CA SER A 166 -11.09 -15.03 -15.57
C SER A 166 -11.37 -13.80 -14.68
N PRO A 167 -12.34 -12.93 -15.07
CA PRO A 167 -12.67 -11.73 -14.31
C PRO A 167 -13.29 -12.04 -12.95
N LEU A 168 -14.04 -13.16 -12.84
CA LEU A 168 -14.63 -13.62 -11.58
C LEU A 168 -13.56 -14.05 -10.58
N VAL A 169 -12.48 -14.70 -11.03
CA VAL A 169 -11.35 -15.06 -10.15
C VAL A 169 -10.66 -13.80 -9.64
N LEU A 170 -10.42 -12.81 -10.50
CA LEU A 170 -9.82 -11.54 -10.10
C LEU A 170 -10.68 -10.80 -9.07
N GLN A 171 -12.01 -10.78 -9.26
CA GLN A 171 -12.95 -10.25 -8.27
C GLN A 171 -12.89 -11.01 -6.95
N LEU A 172 -12.97 -12.34 -6.99
CA LEU A 172 -12.93 -13.18 -5.80
C LEU A 172 -11.64 -12.95 -4.99
N VAL A 173 -10.49 -13.00 -5.64
CA VAL A 173 -9.18 -12.78 -5.00
C VAL A 173 -9.10 -11.38 -4.41
N SER A 174 -9.59 -10.36 -5.12
CA SER A 174 -9.60 -8.98 -4.63
C SER A 174 -10.47 -8.83 -3.37
N HIS A 175 -11.64 -9.46 -3.32
CA HIS A 175 -12.52 -9.43 -2.15
C HIS A 175 -11.95 -10.23 -0.98
N ILE A 176 -11.42 -11.44 -1.22
CA ILE A 176 -10.76 -12.24 -0.19
C ILE A 176 -9.61 -11.45 0.43
N GLY A 177 -8.77 -10.82 -0.39
CA GLY A 177 -7.66 -10.00 0.08
C GLY A 177 -8.14 -8.79 0.90
N LEU A 178 -9.23 -8.13 0.49
CA LEU A 178 -9.82 -7.02 1.23
C LEU A 178 -10.40 -7.48 2.58
N PHE A 179 -11.11 -8.61 2.62
CA PHE A 179 -11.63 -9.17 3.88
C PHE A 179 -10.50 -9.62 4.81
N ALA A 180 -9.45 -10.23 4.28
CA ALA A 180 -8.27 -10.59 5.06
C ALA A 180 -7.61 -9.33 5.65
N LEU A 181 -7.46 -8.27 4.86
CA LEU A 181 -6.94 -6.99 5.35
C LEU A 181 -7.82 -6.39 6.46
N ALA A 182 -9.13 -6.34 6.24
CA ALA A 182 -10.07 -5.79 7.20
C ALA A 182 -10.08 -6.58 8.52
N THR A 183 -10.03 -7.91 8.45
CA THR A 183 -9.99 -8.78 9.65
C THR A 183 -8.66 -8.64 10.40
N ILE A 184 -7.52 -8.55 9.70
CA ILE A 184 -6.22 -8.27 10.32
C ILE A 184 -6.25 -6.93 11.06
N ILE A 185 -6.76 -5.88 10.41
CA ILE A 185 -6.88 -4.56 11.02
C ILE A 185 -7.76 -4.63 12.27
N ALA A 186 -8.95 -5.24 12.17
CA ALA A 186 -9.87 -5.39 13.30
C ALA A 186 -9.22 -6.18 14.46
N TRP A 187 -8.47 -7.24 14.15
CA TRP A 187 -7.77 -8.02 15.15
C TRP A 187 -6.65 -7.24 15.83
N CYS A 188 -5.91 -6.42 15.08
CA CYS A 188 -4.91 -5.50 15.63
C CYS A 188 -5.50 -4.41 16.54
N PHE A 189 -6.76 -4.00 16.33
CA PHE A 189 -7.45 -3.07 17.23
C PHE A 189 -7.94 -3.75 18.52
N LYS A 190 -8.41 -4.99 18.43
CA LYS A 190 -8.87 -5.75 19.61
C LYS A 190 -7.74 -6.15 20.55
N SER A 191 -6.53 -6.33 20.05
CA SER A 191 -5.36 -6.73 20.84
C SER A 191 -4.62 -5.58 21.52
N ARG A 192 -5.15 -4.35 21.45
CA ARG A 192 -4.71 -3.17 22.20
C ARG A 192 -5.62 -2.92 23.40
#